data_AF-A0A533UWY8-F1
#
_entry.id   AF-A0A533UWY8-F1
#
_cell.length_a   1.000
_cell.length_b   1.000
_cell.length_c   1.000
_cell.angle_alpha   90.00
_cell.angle_beta   90.00
_cell.angle_gamma   90.00
#
_symmetry.space_group_name_H-M   'P 1'
#
loop_
_entity.id
_entity.type
_entity.pdbx_description
1 polymer ?
#
loop_
_entity_poly.entity_id
_entity_poly.type
_entity_poly.pdbx_seq_one_letter_code
_entity_poly.pdbx_strand_id
1 'polypeptide(L)'
;MEYICESCGTLLIHSNPVTLDSMKDVHNQLCSVKRQNIVTPVPQVPQKSTPPAVSTTPSQSQTALSPPSAEQASAAPAPGGQTTISLTGSGTNYSKIEGPIDPEFKSKRQIKGMYQGIKVWGPIDPPGQVGIWGTEVTVDFDICIADGACIEACPVNVFEWLDTPGHPASEKKPFMIREKDCIFCMACENVCPPQCVKIFQKGQ
;
A
#
# COMPACT_ATOMS: atom_id res chain seq x y z
N MET A 1 -16.57 -2.97 3.94
CA MET A 1 -16.71 -4.21 4.73
C MET A 1 -15.69 -4.19 5.84
N GLU A 2 -15.98 -4.90 6.93
CA GLU A 2 -15.23 -4.86 8.17
C GLU A 2 -14.83 -6.27 8.59
N TYR A 3 -13.63 -6.42 9.13
CA TYR A 3 -13.13 -7.64 9.75
C TYR A 3 -12.38 -7.28 11.02
N ILE A 4 -12.66 -7.98 12.12
CA ILE A 4 -11.93 -7.86 13.37
C ILE A 4 -11.16 -9.16 13.58
N CYS A 5 -9.84 -9.08 13.70
CA CYS A 5 -9.02 -10.25 14.00
C CYS A 5 -9.34 -10.76 15.42
N GLU A 6 -9.85 -11.98 15.54
CA GLU A 6 -10.21 -12.57 16.83
C GLU A 6 -9.01 -12.74 17.79
N SER A 7 -7.79 -12.86 17.24
CA SER A 7 -6.59 -13.06 18.06
C SER A 7 -6.05 -11.78 18.67
N CYS A 8 -6.10 -10.65 17.95
CA CYS A 8 -5.47 -9.41 18.40
C CYS A 8 -6.40 -8.19 18.44
N GLY A 9 -7.67 -8.34 18.04
CA GLY A 9 -8.64 -7.25 17.99
C GLY A 9 -8.39 -6.23 16.88
N THR A 10 -7.42 -6.44 15.98
CA THR A 10 -7.14 -5.50 14.89
C THR A 10 -8.32 -5.43 13.93
N LEU A 11 -8.80 -4.21 13.70
CA LEU A 11 -9.87 -3.87 12.78
C LEU A 11 -9.30 -3.60 11.38
N LEU A 12 -9.67 -4.41 10.40
CA LEU A 12 -9.37 -4.23 8.98
C LEU A 12 -10.66 -3.82 8.26
N ILE A 13 -10.64 -2.68 7.59
CA ILE A 13 -11.78 -2.17 6.84
C ILE A 13 -11.35 -1.88 5.42
N HIS A 14 -12.09 -2.41 4.44
CA HIS A 14 -11.90 -2.07 3.04
C HIS A 14 -13.22 -2.17 2.26
N SER A 15 -13.36 -1.34 1.22
CA SER A 15 -14.57 -1.28 0.40
C SER A 15 -14.69 -2.46 -0.57
N ASN A 16 -13.56 -2.97 -1.08
CA ASN A 16 -13.48 -4.14 -1.95
C ASN A 16 -13.37 -5.45 -1.14
N PRO A 17 -14.22 -6.48 -1.40
CA PRO A 17 -14.21 -7.72 -0.64
C PRO A 17 -12.94 -8.56 -0.87
N VAL A 18 -12.40 -8.55 -2.10
CA VAL A 18 -11.20 -9.32 -2.47
C VAL A 18 -9.98 -8.77 -1.75
N THR A 19 -9.82 -7.44 -1.77
CA THR A 19 -8.75 -6.76 -1.04
C THR A 19 -8.84 -7.01 0.45
N LEU A 20 -10.05 -6.92 1.02
CA LEU A 20 -10.23 -7.19 2.43
C LEU A 20 -9.80 -8.62 2.77
N ASP A 21 -10.07 -9.59 1.89
CA ASP A 21 -9.61 -10.97 2.06
C ASP A 21 -8.09 -11.11 2.03
N SER A 22 -7.42 -10.46 1.07
CA SER A 22 -5.95 -10.40 1.02
C SER A 22 -5.35 -9.72 2.26
N MET A 23 -5.98 -8.64 2.75
CA MET A 23 -5.58 -7.97 3.99
C MET A 23 -5.73 -8.90 5.20
N LYS A 24 -6.81 -9.69 5.28
CA LYS A 24 -6.98 -10.70 6.33
C LYS A 24 -5.88 -11.76 6.28
N ASP A 25 -5.53 -12.26 5.09
CA ASP A 25 -4.51 -13.30 4.94
C ASP A 25 -3.14 -12.81 5.38
N VAL A 26 -2.73 -11.63 4.91
CA VAL A 26 -1.46 -11.01 5.32
C VAL A 26 -1.45 -10.75 6.83
N HIS A 27 -2.54 -10.21 7.38
CA HIS A 27 -2.66 -9.97 8.81
C HIS A 27 -2.58 -11.29 9.61
N ASN A 28 -3.30 -12.33 9.20
CA ASN A 28 -3.30 -13.63 9.87
C ASN A 28 -1.93 -14.30 9.85
N GLN A 29 -1.16 -14.12 8.78
CA GLN A 29 0.21 -14.61 8.70
C GLN A 29 1.16 -13.83 9.61
N LEU A 30 0.99 -12.51 9.74
CA LEU A 30 1.89 -11.62 10.48
C LEU A 30 1.43 -11.29 11.90
N CYS A 31 0.24 -11.74 12.33
CA CYS A 31 -0.33 -11.43 13.63
C CYS A 31 0.56 -11.95 14.77
N SER A 32 1.23 -11.03 15.45
CA SER A 32 2.18 -11.32 16.54
C SER A 32 1.52 -12.08 17.69
N VAL A 33 0.25 -11.81 18.01
CA VAL A 33 -0.49 -12.49 19.09
C VAL A 33 -0.81 -13.94 18.72
N LYS A 34 -1.14 -14.20 17.44
CA LYS A 34 -1.37 -15.56 16.95
C LYS A 34 -0.06 -16.36 16.89
N ARG A 35 1.05 -15.73 16.47
CA ARG A 35 2.39 -16.36 16.47
C ARG A 35 2.92 -16.66 17.88
N GLN A 36 2.63 -15.81 18.87
CA GLN A 36 3.02 -16.05 20.28
C GLN A 36 2.27 -17.24 20.91
N ASN A 37 1.02 -17.50 20.50
CA ASN A 37 0.24 -18.64 21.00
C ASN A 37 0.62 -20.01 20.41
N ILE A 38 1.49 -20.08 19.40
CA ILE A 38 1.90 -21.35 18.76
C ILE A 38 3.23 -21.87 19.34
N VAL A 39 4.01 -21.03 20.03
CA VAL A 39 5.27 -21.43 20.67
C VAL A 39 5.08 -21.54 22.18
N THR A 40 4.56 -22.67 22.65
CA THR A 40 4.99 -23.36 23.89
C THR A 40 4.27 -24.70 24.05
N PRO A 41 5.02 -25.79 24.31
CA PRO A 41 4.95 -26.34 25.66
C PRO A 41 6.36 -26.48 26.24
N VAL A 42 6.66 -25.71 27.29
CA VAL A 42 7.79 -26.00 28.18
C VAL A 42 7.22 -26.86 29.33
N PRO A 43 7.74 -28.08 29.59
CA PRO A 43 7.34 -28.88 30.74
C PRO A 43 7.79 -28.18 32.03
N GLN A 44 6.85 -27.89 32.94
CA GLN A 44 7.13 -27.35 34.25
C GLN A 44 7.67 -28.45 35.18
N VAL A 45 8.88 -28.27 35.70
CA VAL A 45 9.41 -29.00 36.87
C VAL A 45 9.23 -28.10 38.11
N PRO A 46 8.68 -28.59 39.23
CA PRO A 46 8.35 -27.75 40.37
C PRO A 46 9.57 -27.47 41.25
N GLN A 47 9.90 -26.20 41.47
CA GLN A 47 10.82 -25.79 42.53
C GLN A 47 10.08 -25.05 43.65
N LYS A 48 10.31 -25.56 44.86
CA LYS A 48 9.84 -25.10 46.16
C LYS A 48 10.82 -24.08 46.70
N SER A 49 10.37 -22.88 47.06
CA SER A 49 11.14 -21.96 47.90
C SER A 49 10.24 -21.02 48.70
N THR A 50 10.52 -20.99 50.00
CA THR A 50 9.97 -20.15 51.08
C THR A 50 10.31 -18.66 50.95
N PRO A 51 9.56 -17.76 51.64
CA PRO A 51 9.68 -16.29 51.52
C PRO A 51 10.64 -15.67 52.56
N PRO A 52 10.95 -14.36 52.49
CA PRO A 52 10.30 -13.45 53.44
C PRO A 52 10.08 -11.97 53.02
N ALA A 53 9.19 -11.33 53.80
CA ALA A 53 9.22 -9.97 54.37
C ALA A 53 9.03 -8.69 53.50
N VAL A 54 7.77 -8.22 53.47
CA VAL A 54 7.21 -6.91 53.89
C VAL A 54 8.13 -5.67 53.94
N SER A 55 7.69 -4.58 53.26
CA SER A 55 7.71 -3.17 53.73
C SER A 55 6.83 -2.30 52.78
N THR A 56 5.57 -2.04 53.14
CA THR A 56 4.99 -0.72 53.57
C THR A 56 4.87 0.40 52.51
N THR A 57 3.66 0.52 51.92
CA THR A 57 2.74 1.71 51.74
C THR A 57 3.24 3.13 51.36
N PRO A 58 2.37 4.06 50.86
CA PRO A 58 1.07 3.93 50.19
C PRO A 58 0.85 4.86 48.95
N SER A 59 -0.16 4.48 48.14
CA SER A 59 -1.20 5.28 47.43
C SER A 59 -1.02 6.78 47.13
N GLN A 60 -1.24 7.15 45.86
CA GLN A 60 -2.00 8.31 45.30
C GLN A 60 -1.56 8.45 43.83
N SER A 61 -2.33 8.84 42.82
CA SER A 61 -3.76 9.06 42.58
C SER A 61 -3.90 9.11 41.06
N GLN A 62 -5.09 8.78 40.58
CA GLN A 62 -5.50 8.88 39.19
C GLN A 62 -5.38 10.30 38.64
N THR A 63 -4.93 10.45 37.39
CA THR A 63 -5.48 11.48 36.50
C THR A 63 -5.44 10.99 35.07
N ALA A 64 -6.62 10.92 34.47
CA ALA A 64 -6.84 10.71 33.05
C ALA A 64 -6.65 12.02 32.26
N LEU A 65 -6.63 11.88 30.94
CA LEU A 65 -6.92 12.88 29.90
C LEU A 65 -5.72 13.61 29.27
N SER A 66 -5.36 13.10 28.08
CA SER A 66 -5.36 13.80 26.79
C SER A 66 -4.04 13.69 26.00
N PRO A 67 -4.12 13.45 24.67
CA PRO A 67 -2.95 13.28 23.80
C PRO A 67 -2.35 14.63 23.41
N PRO A 68 -1.04 14.74 23.17
CA PRO A 68 -0.52 15.85 22.39
C PRO A 68 -0.80 15.56 20.90
N SER A 69 -1.78 16.27 20.36
CA SER A 69 -1.73 16.67 18.96
C SER A 69 -0.61 17.70 18.82
N ALA A 70 0.36 17.40 17.97
CA ALA A 70 1.26 18.39 17.39
C ALA A 70 1.62 17.89 15.98
N GLU A 71 0.72 18.20 15.06
CA GLU A 71 1.00 18.71 13.72
C GLU A 71 2.49 18.80 13.37
N GLN A 72 2.99 17.75 12.70
CA GLN A 72 4.14 17.88 11.82
C GLN A 72 3.61 17.85 10.39
N ALA A 73 3.21 19.04 9.94
CA ALA A 73 3.30 19.40 8.54
C ALA A 73 4.78 19.34 8.15
N SER A 74 5.26 18.16 7.77
CA SER A 74 6.44 18.08 6.92
C SER A 74 6.04 18.70 5.59
N ALA A 75 6.58 19.89 5.32
CA ALA A 75 6.54 20.48 4.00
C ALA A 75 7.04 19.43 3.01
N ALA A 76 6.11 18.92 2.20
CA ALA A 76 6.45 18.04 1.10
C ALA A 76 7.45 18.78 0.19
N PRO A 77 8.54 18.14 -0.26
CA PRO A 77 9.26 18.67 -1.39
C PRO A 77 8.28 18.73 -2.56
N ALA A 78 8.07 19.92 -3.12
CA ALA A 78 7.14 20.11 -4.22
C ALA A 78 7.47 19.10 -5.35
N PRO A 79 6.53 18.21 -5.73
CA PRO A 79 6.78 17.26 -6.81
C PRO A 79 6.59 18.00 -8.14
N GLY A 80 7.60 18.75 -8.53
CA GLY A 80 7.63 19.54 -9.76
C GLY A 80 8.56 18.94 -10.81
N GLY A 81 8.48 17.63 -11.05
CA GLY A 81 9.22 17.02 -12.15
C GLY A 81 8.67 17.43 -13.52
N GLN A 82 9.45 17.21 -14.58
CA GLN A 82 9.03 17.57 -15.93
C GLN A 82 7.78 16.78 -16.36
N THR A 83 6.76 17.49 -16.86
CA THR A 83 5.59 16.89 -17.52
C THR A 83 5.68 17.14 -19.02
N THR A 84 5.67 16.07 -19.82
CA THR A 84 5.77 16.10 -21.28
C THR A 84 4.66 15.35 -21.99
N ILE A 85 3.74 14.71 -21.25
CA ILE A 85 2.53 14.08 -21.80
C ILE A 85 1.30 14.96 -21.60
N SER A 86 0.30 14.80 -22.47
CA SER A 86 -1.04 15.36 -22.28
C SER A 86 -1.99 14.27 -21.83
N LEU A 87 -2.83 14.57 -20.82
CA LEU A 87 -3.90 13.69 -20.32
C LEU A 87 -5.23 13.92 -21.07
N THR A 88 -5.17 14.61 -22.20
CA THR A 88 -6.29 14.86 -23.09
C THR A 88 -5.99 14.20 -24.44
N GLY A 89 -6.92 13.39 -24.93
CA GLY A 89 -6.78 12.65 -26.19
C GLY A 89 -8.14 12.41 -26.85
N SER A 90 -8.17 11.51 -27.82
CA SER A 90 -9.40 11.19 -28.56
C SER A 90 -10.27 10.20 -27.78
N GLY A 91 -9.71 9.52 -26.77
CA GLY A 91 -10.41 8.56 -25.94
C GLY A 91 -11.12 7.50 -26.75
N THR A 92 -10.47 7.01 -27.81
CA THR A 92 -11.09 6.03 -28.71
C THR A 92 -11.51 4.78 -27.93
N ASN A 93 -12.40 3.95 -28.48
CA ASN A 93 -13.16 2.90 -27.78
C ASN A 93 -12.27 1.86 -27.05
N TYR A 94 -11.75 2.22 -25.88
CA TYR A 94 -10.92 1.37 -25.04
C TYR A 94 -11.77 0.76 -23.93
N SER A 95 -11.62 -0.54 -23.77
CA SER A 95 -12.20 -1.28 -22.65
C SER A 95 -11.16 -1.42 -21.54
N LYS A 96 -11.64 -1.64 -20.31
CA LYS A 96 -10.79 -2.07 -19.20
C LYS A 96 -10.01 -3.33 -19.64
N ILE A 97 -8.72 -3.35 -19.36
CA ILE A 97 -7.90 -4.56 -19.50
C ILE A 97 -7.83 -5.30 -18.16
N GLU A 98 -7.73 -6.62 -18.23
CA GLU A 98 -7.54 -7.48 -17.07
C GLU A 98 -6.03 -7.67 -16.82
N GLY A 99 -5.65 -7.75 -15.54
CA GLY A 99 -4.25 -7.95 -15.16
C GLY A 99 -3.82 -9.43 -15.18
N PRO A 100 -2.57 -9.72 -14.78
CA PRO A 100 -1.59 -8.84 -14.15
C PRO A 100 -0.87 -7.90 -15.13
N ILE A 101 -0.15 -6.90 -14.60
CA ILE A 101 0.81 -6.10 -15.37
C ILE A 101 1.89 -7.01 -16.01
N ASP A 102 2.25 -6.75 -17.27
CA ASP A 102 3.31 -7.48 -17.99
C ASP A 102 4.69 -7.16 -17.38
N PRO A 103 5.39 -8.11 -16.72
CA PRO A 103 6.68 -7.82 -16.07
C PRO A 103 7.78 -7.36 -17.02
N GLU A 104 7.66 -7.66 -18.32
CA GLU A 104 8.65 -7.33 -19.35
C GLU A 104 8.26 -6.09 -20.17
N PHE A 105 7.24 -5.34 -19.72
CA PHE A 105 6.71 -4.20 -20.47
C PHE A 105 7.79 -3.17 -20.85
N LYS A 106 8.84 -3.02 -20.03
CA LYS A 106 9.96 -2.10 -20.25
C LYS A 106 10.72 -2.38 -21.55
N SER A 107 10.73 -3.63 -22.02
CA SER A 107 11.37 -4.04 -23.27
C SER A 107 10.41 -3.97 -24.47
N LYS A 108 9.11 -4.08 -24.22
CA LYS A 108 8.07 -4.17 -25.26
C LYS A 108 7.41 -2.82 -25.57
N ARG A 109 7.39 -1.89 -24.61
CA ARG A 109 6.71 -0.60 -24.71
C ARG A 109 7.70 0.55 -24.83
N GLN A 110 7.28 1.61 -25.52
CA GLN A 110 8.04 2.84 -25.67
C GLN A 110 7.67 3.85 -24.59
N ILE A 111 8.67 4.57 -24.08
CA ILE A 111 8.46 5.74 -23.24
C ILE A 111 7.85 6.84 -24.13
N LYS A 112 6.63 7.27 -23.80
CA LYS A 112 5.93 8.34 -24.52
C LYS A 112 6.20 9.72 -23.92
N GLY A 113 6.55 9.76 -22.63
CA GLY A 113 6.97 10.99 -21.97
C GLY A 113 7.06 10.81 -20.47
N MET A 114 6.92 11.92 -19.75
CA MET A 114 6.93 11.97 -18.30
C MET A 114 5.76 12.80 -17.78
N TYR A 115 5.30 12.49 -16.57
CA TYR A 115 4.32 13.28 -15.83
C TYR A 115 4.86 13.54 -14.43
N GLN A 116 5.09 14.81 -14.07
CA GLN A 116 5.70 15.21 -12.80
C GLN A 116 7.00 14.44 -12.48
N GLY A 117 7.80 14.13 -13.52
CA GLY A 117 9.06 13.39 -13.40
C GLY A 117 8.93 11.86 -13.38
N ILE A 118 7.72 11.32 -13.43
CA ILE A 118 7.44 9.89 -13.55
C ILE A 118 7.37 9.49 -15.01
N LYS A 119 8.07 8.42 -15.42
CA LYS A 119 8.05 7.93 -16.80
C LYS A 119 6.69 7.32 -17.16
N VAL A 120 6.23 7.59 -18.37
CA VAL A 120 4.98 7.05 -18.92
C VAL A 120 5.27 6.20 -20.14
N TRP A 121 4.83 4.96 -20.09
CA TRP A 121 5.02 3.91 -21.09
C TRP A 121 3.72 3.70 -21.85
N GLY A 122 3.78 3.89 -23.16
CA GLY A 122 2.60 3.82 -24.02
C GLY A 122 2.08 2.39 -24.26
N PRO A 123 0.99 2.23 -25.01
CA PRO A 123 0.26 3.29 -25.73
C PRO A 123 -0.49 4.26 -24.80
N ILE A 124 -0.78 5.48 -25.29
CA ILE A 124 -1.51 6.53 -24.57
C ILE A 124 -2.48 7.21 -25.54
N ASP A 125 -3.77 7.11 -25.26
CA ASP A 125 -4.88 7.84 -25.88
C ASP A 125 -5.96 8.13 -24.82
N PRO A 126 -5.73 9.16 -23.99
CA PRO A 126 -6.63 9.49 -22.88
C PRO A 126 -8.00 9.95 -23.39
N PRO A 127 -9.08 9.79 -22.60
CA PRO A 127 -9.11 9.13 -21.30
C PRO A 127 -9.15 7.59 -21.37
N GLY A 128 -9.33 6.98 -22.55
CA GLY A 128 -9.60 5.55 -22.67
C GLY A 128 -8.38 4.65 -22.41
N GLN A 129 -7.18 5.11 -22.76
CA GLN A 129 -5.93 4.39 -22.54
C GLN A 129 -4.85 5.35 -22.03
N VAL A 130 -4.26 5.06 -20.89
CA VAL A 130 -3.27 5.92 -20.22
C VAL A 130 -1.96 5.19 -19.92
N GLY A 131 -1.89 3.88 -20.15
CA GLY A 131 -0.64 3.09 -20.18
C GLY A 131 -0.06 2.77 -18.80
N ILE A 132 1.24 2.49 -18.77
CA ILE A 132 1.99 2.09 -17.56
C ILE A 132 2.88 3.23 -17.10
N TRP A 133 2.87 3.52 -15.81
CA TRP A 133 3.56 4.67 -15.23
C TRP A 133 4.61 4.20 -14.22
N GLY A 134 5.75 4.88 -14.14
CA GLY A 134 6.83 4.58 -13.20
C GLY A 134 8.08 3.96 -13.81
N THR A 135 9.12 3.82 -12.98
CA THR A 135 10.38 3.16 -13.32
C THR A 135 10.72 2.07 -12.32
N GLU A 136 10.77 2.41 -11.03
CA GLU A 136 11.11 1.50 -9.93
C GLU A 136 9.84 0.94 -9.32
N VAL A 137 8.85 1.82 -9.13
CA VAL A 137 7.49 1.45 -8.76
C VAL A 137 6.61 1.69 -9.96
N THR A 138 6.09 0.64 -10.56
CA THR A 138 5.32 0.76 -11.81
C THR A 138 3.87 0.38 -11.57
N VAL A 139 2.95 1.13 -12.15
CA VAL A 139 1.51 0.84 -12.09
C VAL A 139 0.93 0.92 -13.49
N ASP A 140 0.23 -0.15 -13.88
CA ASP A 140 -0.57 -0.17 -15.10
C ASP A 140 -1.92 0.50 -14.83
N PHE A 141 -2.10 1.70 -15.36
CA PHE A 141 -3.31 2.48 -15.15
C PHE A 141 -4.48 1.93 -15.97
N ASP A 142 -4.21 1.21 -17.06
CA ASP A 142 -5.24 0.59 -17.89
C ASP A 142 -5.89 -0.63 -17.16
N ILE A 143 -5.12 -1.31 -16.31
CA ILE A 143 -5.59 -2.42 -15.44
C ILE A 143 -6.21 -1.89 -14.12
N CYS A 144 -5.62 -0.84 -13.53
CA CYS A 144 -5.93 -0.41 -12.18
C CYS A 144 -7.42 -0.05 -11.99
N ILE A 145 -8.04 -0.59 -10.94
CA ILE A 145 -9.47 -0.38 -10.61
C ILE A 145 -9.70 0.62 -9.47
N ALA A 146 -8.71 1.46 -9.15
CA ALA A 146 -8.75 2.39 -8.01
C ALA A 146 -9.05 1.74 -6.65
N ASP A 147 -8.56 0.52 -6.43
CA ASP A 147 -8.85 -0.23 -5.22
C ASP A 147 -8.37 0.46 -3.93
N GLY A 148 -7.13 0.98 -3.95
CA GLY A 148 -6.53 1.70 -2.82
C GLY A 148 -5.64 0.85 -1.91
N ALA A 149 -5.66 -0.49 -2.00
CA ALA A 149 -4.82 -1.35 -1.16
C ALA A 149 -3.33 -0.99 -1.15
N CYS A 150 -2.80 -0.62 -2.32
CA CYS A 150 -1.38 -0.25 -2.47
C CYS A 150 -1.02 1.04 -1.72
N ILE A 151 -1.96 1.98 -1.57
CA ILE A 151 -1.77 3.22 -0.83
C ILE A 151 -1.73 2.89 0.67
N GLU A 152 -2.73 2.16 1.16
CA GLU A 152 -2.84 1.78 2.58
C GLU A 152 -1.70 0.86 3.04
N ALA A 153 -1.24 -0.04 2.17
CA ALA A 153 -0.17 -0.98 2.50
C ALA A 153 1.24 -0.38 2.41
N CYS A 154 1.40 0.84 1.87
CA CYS A 154 2.72 1.42 1.67
C CYS A 154 3.22 2.13 2.94
N PRO A 155 4.24 1.60 3.65
CA PRO A 155 4.69 2.19 4.92
C PRO A 155 5.41 3.54 4.76
N VAL A 156 5.76 3.91 3.51
CA VAL A 156 6.52 5.12 3.16
C VAL A 156 5.72 6.04 2.23
N ASN A 157 4.41 5.80 2.07
CA ASN A 157 3.46 6.67 1.36
C ASN A 157 3.88 7.04 -0.08
N VAL A 158 4.41 6.07 -0.85
CA VAL A 158 4.86 6.31 -2.25
C VAL A 158 3.76 6.86 -3.17
N PHE A 159 2.50 6.50 -2.89
CA PHE A 159 1.36 6.74 -3.76
C PHE A 159 0.49 7.90 -3.28
N GLU A 160 -0.06 8.64 -4.24
CA GLU A 160 -1.13 9.62 -4.08
C GLU A 160 -2.26 9.32 -5.08
N TRP A 161 -3.45 9.89 -4.89
CA TRP A 161 -4.51 9.75 -5.89
C TRP A 161 -4.31 10.76 -7.04
N LEU A 162 -4.38 10.26 -8.28
CA LEU A 162 -4.46 11.07 -9.49
C LEU A 162 -5.79 10.81 -10.18
N ASP A 163 -6.51 11.87 -10.52
CA ASP A 163 -7.77 11.77 -11.25
C ASP A 163 -7.52 11.42 -12.72
N THR A 164 -8.26 10.43 -13.22
CA THR A 164 -8.27 9.97 -14.61
C THR A 164 -9.71 9.87 -15.10
N PRO A 165 -10.43 11.00 -15.21
CA PRO A 165 -11.85 10.98 -15.50
C PRO A 165 -12.14 10.40 -16.89
N GLY A 166 -13.18 9.57 -16.99
CA GLY A 166 -13.59 8.92 -18.24
C GLY A 166 -12.81 7.66 -18.60
N HIS A 167 -11.92 7.16 -17.75
CA HIS A 167 -11.18 5.93 -18.00
C HIS A 167 -12.01 4.69 -17.65
N PRO A 168 -12.12 3.67 -18.54
CA PRO A 168 -13.05 2.55 -18.39
C PRO A 168 -12.85 1.71 -17.12
N ALA A 169 -11.60 1.60 -16.64
CA ALA A 169 -11.30 0.83 -15.44
C ALA A 169 -11.61 1.55 -14.11
N SER A 170 -11.38 2.87 -14.03
CA SER A 170 -11.64 3.69 -12.84
C SER A 170 -11.32 5.17 -13.10
N GLU A 171 -12.03 6.08 -12.43
CA GLU A 171 -11.90 7.54 -12.54
C GLU A 171 -10.68 8.14 -11.80
N LYS A 172 -9.90 7.31 -11.11
CA LYS A 172 -8.68 7.71 -10.39
C LYS A 172 -7.66 6.56 -10.37
N LYS A 173 -6.38 6.87 -10.13
CA LYS A 173 -5.27 5.91 -10.09
C LYS A 173 -4.27 6.25 -8.98
N PRO A 174 -3.60 5.24 -8.38
CA PRO A 174 -2.52 5.48 -7.43
C PRO A 174 -1.26 5.93 -8.19
N PHE A 175 -0.97 7.22 -8.10
CA PHE A 175 0.17 7.86 -8.72
C PHE A 175 1.39 7.81 -7.78
N MET A 176 2.44 7.14 -8.24
CA MET A 176 3.68 6.86 -7.52
C MET A 176 4.66 8.05 -7.50
N ILE A 177 4.17 9.24 -7.14
CA ILE A 177 4.98 10.48 -7.21
C ILE A 177 6.28 10.41 -6.41
N ARG A 178 6.28 9.63 -5.32
CA ARG A 178 7.44 9.36 -4.48
C ARG A 178 8.08 8.01 -4.78
N GLU A 179 8.11 7.55 -6.03
CA GLU A 179 8.68 6.22 -6.37
C GLU A 179 10.12 6.03 -5.85
N LYS A 180 10.88 7.11 -5.71
CA LYS A 180 12.26 7.11 -5.18
C LYS A 180 12.36 6.76 -3.70
N ASP A 181 11.29 6.94 -2.94
CA ASP A 181 11.22 6.62 -1.50
C ASP A 181 10.86 5.15 -1.27
N CYS A 182 10.59 4.40 -2.34
CA CYS A 182 10.26 2.99 -2.26
C CYS A 182 11.40 2.19 -1.60
N ILE A 183 11.05 1.44 -0.55
CA ILE A 183 11.96 0.54 0.16
C ILE A 183 11.93 -0.90 -0.37
N PHE A 184 11.30 -1.13 -1.53
CA PHE A 184 11.23 -2.44 -2.19
C PHE A 184 10.65 -3.58 -1.31
N CYS A 185 9.66 -3.26 -0.45
CA CYS A 185 9.05 -4.24 0.46
C CYS A 185 8.05 -5.20 -0.20
N MET A 186 7.68 -4.98 -1.47
CA MET A 186 6.74 -5.78 -2.26
C MET A 186 5.30 -5.85 -1.74
N ALA A 187 4.95 -5.09 -0.70
CA ALA A 187 3.61 -5.10 -0.13
C ALA A 187 2.54 -4.71 -1.17
N CYS A 188 2.75 -3.60 -1.89
CA CYS A 188 1.81 -3.10 -2.90
C CYS A 188 1.60 -4.05 -4.09
N GLU A 189 2.61 -4.85 -4.47
CA GLU A 189 2.49 -5.86 -5.53
C GLU A 189 1.58 -7.02 -5.10
N ASN A 190 1.67 -7.43 -3.83
CA ASN A 190 0.92 -8.56 -3.29
C ASN A 190 -0.53 -8.22 -2.91
N VAL A 191 -0.79 -7.01 -2.43
CA VAL A 191 -2.16 -6.62 -2.00
C VAL A 191 -3.04 -6.12 -3.14
N CYS A 192 -2.47 -5.86 -4.33
CA CYS A 192 -3.22 -5.32 -5.46
C CYS A 192 -4.08 -6.41 -6.11
N PRO A 193 -5.43 -6.34 -6.05
CA PRO A 193 -6.27 -7.43 -6.56
C PRO A 193 -6.09 -7.74 -8.05
N PRO A 194 -6.04 -6.74 -8.97
CA PRO A 194 -5.76 -7.03 -10.38
C PRO A 194 -4.26 -7.14 -10.67
N GLN A 195 -3.40 -7.14 -9.64
CA GLN A 195 -1.94 -7.19 -9.77
C GLN A 195 -1.40 -6.19 -10.81
N CYS A 196 -1.85 -4.93 -10.73
CA CYS A 196 -1.45 -3.87 -11.65
C CYS A 196 -0.18 -3.13 -11.22
N VAL A 197 0.43 -3.51 -10.08
CA VAL A 197 1.65 -2.90 -9.54
C VAL A 197 2.82 -3.87 -9.74
N LYS A 198 3.94 -3.38 -10.27
CA LYS A 198 5.20 -4.13 -10.34
C LYS A 198 6.35 -3.32 -9.81
N ILE A 199 7.15 -3.93 -8.93
CA ILE A 199 8.34 -3.30 -8.37
C ILE A 199 9.60 -3.85 -9.03
N PHE A 200 10.51 -2.96 -9.41
CA PHE A 200 11.82 -3.29 -9.98
C PHE A 200 12.91 -2.78 -9.05
N GLN A 201 13.71 -3.69 -8.50
CA GLN A 201 14.83 -3.34 -7.64
C GLN A 201 15.99 -2.76 -8.47
N LYS A 202 16.73 -1.81 -7.88
CA LYS A 202 17.97 -1.29 -8.48
C LYS A 202 18.98 -2.43 -8.59
N GLY A 203 19.28 -2.85 -9.82
CA GLY A 203 20.26 -3.90 -10.12
C GLY A 203 19.68 -5.22 -10.65
N GLN A 204 18.36 -5.28 -10.88
CA GLN A 204 17.70 -6.35 -11.65
C GLN A 204 17.39 -5.91 -13.08
#